data_AF-A0A1F5YZ78-F1
#
_entry.id   AF-A0A1F5YZ78-F1
#
_cell.length_a   1.000
_cell.length_b   1.000
_cell.length_c   1.000
_cell.angle_alpha   90.00
_cell.angle_beta   90.00
_cell.angle_gamma   90.00
#
_symmetry.space_group_name_H-M   'P 1'
#
loop_
_entity.id
_entity.type
_entity.pdbx_description
1 polymer ?
#
loop_
_entity_poly.entity_id
_entity_poly.type
_entity_poly.pdbx_seq_one_letter_code
_entity_poly.pdbx_strand_id
1 'polypeptide(L)'
;MRKIYTGIIFSFLIFLFSAVSAGSVYAQYFNLELENPGQSINVNDIFNVKIMINTQGVEAINGDALLQFDSGKISILSAQSENFFTFAFSTFISGSNNKYLASSWEESIAHAKSSSSETPFYTLSVKAVGSGQTQLTFICQSGSEADTNINRSADSADVVNCPLQPLNLNIGSTSGNGPTITPPDTNPTDSGYLSPTPDYGQYPTPTFTPSPTPEPTETPTPTPEPPTETPTPTDLSDLSADEESTISAEDLPRAGVFGLTLGVLSLGTILTAIGVLFML
;
A
#
# COMPACT_ATOMS: atom_id res chain seq x y z
N MET A 1 59.91 -17.90 16.23
CA MET A 1 58.85 -17.20 16.99
C MET A 1 58.39 -15.88 16.36
N ARG A 2 59.28 -14.93 15.99
CA ARG A 2 58.87 -13.60 15.48
C ARG A 2 58.04 -13.59 14.18
N LYS A 3 58.17 -14.61 13.31
CA LYS A 3 57.43 -14.73 12.04
C LYS A 3 56.00 -15.28 12.18
N ILE A 4 55.70 -16.02 13.26
CA ILE A 4 54.37 -16.62 13.50
C ILE A 4 53.39 -15.56 14.01
N TYR A 5 53.85 -14.63 14.85
CA TYR A 5 53.03 -13.53 15.36
C TYR A 5 52.55 -12.57 14.26
N THR A 6 53.35 -12.34 13.21
CA THR A 6 52.98 -11.43 12.11
C THR A 6 51.85 -12.02 11.25
N GLY A 7 51.83 -13.33 11.03
CA GLY A 7 50.77 -14.01 10.27
C GLY A 7 49.42 -14.01 10.99
N ILE A 8 49.42 -14.22 12.32
CA ILE A 8 48.20 -14.21 13.14
C ILE A 8 47.58 -12.80 13.15
N ILE A 9 48.40 -11.75 13.30
CA ILE A 9 47.91 -10.35 13.28
C ILE A 9 47.29 -9.99 11.92
N PHE A 10 47.91 -10.42 10.82
CA PHE A 10 47.38 -10.16 9.48
C PHE A 10 46.06 -10.90 9.21
N SER A 11 45.94 -12.16 9.65
CA SER A 11 44.69 -12.93 9.53
C SER A 11 43.56 -12.35 10.40
N PHE A 12 43.87 -11.83 11.59
CA PHE A 12 42.89 -11.19 12.46
C PHE A 12 42.39 -9.85 11.89
N LEU A 13 43.28 -9.09 11.22
CA LEU A 13 42.91 -7.86 10.51
C LEU A 13 42.00 -8.13 9.31
N ILE A 14 42.25 -9.18 8.52
CA ILE A 14 41.36 -9.57 7.40
C ILE A 14 39.97 -9.98 7.89
N PHE A 15 39.87 -10.66 9.04
CA PHE A 15 38.58 -11.02 9.64
C PHE A 15 37.83 -9.81 10.20
N LEU A 16 38.54 -8.83 10.79
CA LEU A 16 37.95 -7.57 11.23
C LEU A 16 37.46 -6.69 10.07
N PHE A 17 38.11 -6.73 8.90
CA PHE A 17 37.67 -6.00 7.72
C PHE A 17 36.53 -6.68 6.94
N SER A 18 36.34 -8.00 7.07
CA SER A 18 35.22 -8.72 6.43
C SER A 18 33.92 -8.67 7.25
N ALA A 19 33.95 -8.16 8.48
CA ALA A 19 32.77 -7.99 9.34
C ALA A 19 31.96 -6.70 9.08
N VAL A 20 32.35 -5.84 8.11
CA VAL A 20 31.73 -4.52 7.93
C VAL A 20 31.12 -4.35 6.54
N SER A 21 29.92 -4.91 6.38
CA SER A 21 28.84 -4.31 5.58
C SER A 21 27.60 -5.20 5.70
N ALA A 22 27.06 -5.30 6.91
CA ALA A 22 25.63 -5.54 7.03
C ALA A 22 24.96 -4.31 6.40
N GLY A 23 24.64 -4.39 5.10
CA GLY A 23 23.83 -3.38 4.44
C GLY A 23 22.57 -3.18 5.27
N SER A 24 22.20 -1.93 5.54
CA SER A 24 20.92 -1.64 6.15
C SER A 24 19.83 -2.28 5.27
N VAL A 25 19.10 -3.24 5.83
CA VAL A 25 17.90 -3.77 5.19
C VAL A 25 16.88 -2.63 5.25
N TYR A 26 16.78 -1.87 4.17
CA TYR A 26 15.76 -0.85 4.02
C TYR A 26 14.42 -1.57 3.93
N ALA A 27 13.58 -1.42 4.94
CA ALA A 27 12.24 -1.96 4.95
C ALA A 27 11.29 -0.95 4.30
N GLN A 28 10.83 -1.21 3.08
CA GLN A 28 9.78 -0.43 2.43
C GLN A 28 8.42 -0.78 3.04
N TYR A 29 7.52 0.18 3.17
CA TYR A 29 6.22 -0.09 3.79
C TYR A 29 5.17 0.93 3.38
N PHE A 30 3.91 0.59 3.68
CA PHE A 30 2.81 1.52 3.73
C PHE A 30 2.37 1.78 5.18
N ASN A 31 1.78 2.94 5.41
CA ASN A 31 1.17 3.31 6.68
C ASN A 31 -0.23 3.90 6.45
N LEU A 32 -1.10 3.80 7.47
CA LEU A 32 -2.43 4.39 7.47
C LEU A 32 -2.51 5.47 8.54
N GLU A 33 -3.03 6.64 8.19
CA GLU A 33 -3.29 7.71 9.15
C GLU A 33 -4.63 8.39 8.90
N LEU A 34 -5.26 8.89 9.96
CA LEU A 34 -6.40 9.79 9.80
C LEU A 34 -5.87 11.14 9.30
N GLU A 35 -6.54 11.74 8.31
CA GLU A 35 -6.17 13.07 7.84
C GLU A 35 -6.19 14.10 8.97
N ASN A 36 -7.14 13.96 9.90
CA ASN A 36 -7.25 14.77 11.11
C ASN A 36 -7.06 13.87 12.35
N PRO A 37 -5.84 13.72 12.87
CA PRO A 37 -5.59 12.95 14.08
C PRO A 37 -6.40 13.46 15.27
N GLY A 38 -7.04 12.54 16.00
CA GLY A 38 -7.84 12.88 17.18
C GLY A 38 -9.25 13.39 16.89
N GLN A 39 -9.69 13.46 15.63
CA GLN A 39 -11.09 13.72 15.32
C GLN A 39 -12.00 12.66 15.94
N SER A 40 -13.15 13.09 16.46
CA SER A 40 -14.21 12.16 16.85
C SER A 40 -14.92 11.66 15.60
N ILE A 41 -15.13 10.36 15.49
CA ILE A 41 -15.82 9.72 14.38
C ILE A 41 -17.08 9.08 14.95
N ASN A 42 -18.26 9.48 14.46
CA ASN A 42 -19.54 8.92 14.83
C ASN A 42 -20.17 8.21 13.63
N VAL A 43 -21.15 7.34 13.89
CA VAL A 43 -21.94 6.73 12.82
C VAL A 43 -22.54 7.81 11.91
N ASN A 44 -22.45 7.59 10.60
CA ASN A 44 -22.79 8.47 9.48
C ASN A 44 -21.77 9.56 9.13
N ASP A 45 -20.72 9.77 9.93
CA ASP A 45 -19.65 10.68 9.55
C ASP A 45 -18.91 10.16 8.32
N ILE A 46 -18.49 11.08 7.45
CA ILE A 46 -17.54 10.82 6.37
C ILE A 46 -16.22 11.49 6.78
N PHE A 47 -15.14 10.72 6.74
CA PHE A 47 -13.81 11.16 7.13
C PHE A 47 -12.76 10.61 6.15
N ASN A 48 -11.58 11.21 6.16
CA ASN A 48 -10.51 10.83 5.27
C ASN A 48 -9.42 10.03 6.00
N VAL A 49 -8.94 8.97 5.33
CA VAL A 49 -7.79 8.17 5.75
C VAL A 49 -6.73 8.27 4.67
N LYS A 50 -5.51 8.64 5.02
CA LYS A 50 -4.37 8.65 4.10
C LYS A 50 -3.67 7.31 4.13
N ILE A 51 -3.38 6.79 2.95
CA ILE A 51 -2.39 5.74 2.73
C ILE A 51 -1.08 6.48 2.45
N MET A 52 -0.07 6.21 3.26
CA MET A 52 1.27 6.75 3.12
C MET A 52 2.19 5.64 2.58
N ILE A 53 3.12 6.00 1.72
CA ILE A 53 4.15 5.10 1.19
C ILE A 53 5.53 5.60 1.62
N ASN A 54 6.41 4.67 1.97
CA ASN A 54 7.84 4.92 2.19
C ASN A 54 8.67 3.83 1.52
N THR A 55 9.37 4.20 0.44
CA THR A 55 10.28 3.29 -0.29
C THR A 55 11.70 3.25 0.29
N GLN A 56 11.97 4.02 1.35
CA GLN A 56 13.29 4.14 1.97
C GLN A 56 14.41 4.49 0.98
N GLY A 57 14.09 5.31 -0.03
CA GLY A 57 15.01 5.68 -1.11
C GLY A 57 15.24 4.61 -2.18
N VAL A 58 14.60 3.45 -2.09
CA VAL A 58 14.62 2.44 -3.17
C VAL A 58 13.71 2.89 -4.29
N GLU A 59 14.22 2.89 -5.51
CA GLU A 59 13.42 3.17 -6.70
C GLU A 59 12.38 2.06 -6.91
N ALA A 60 11.12 2.45 -6.99
CA ALA A 60 9.97 1.59 -7.22
C ALA A 60 9.24 2.03 -8.50
N ILE A 61 8.57 1.07 -9.15
CA ILE A 61 7.78 1.31 -10.37
C ILE A 61 6.27 1.22 -10.13
N ASN A 62 5.85 0.66 -9.00
CA ASN A 62 4.45 0.61 -8.61
C ASN A 62 4.32 0.46 -7.09
N GLY A 63 3.08 0.52 -6.64
CA GLY A 63 2.68 0.01 -5.34
C GLY A 63 1.21 -0.37 -5.35
N ASP A 64 0.90 -1.46 -4.67
CA ASP A 64 -0.47 -1.93 -4.46
C ASP A 64 -0.77 -1.89 -2.97
N ALA A 65 -1.82 -1.17 -2.57
CA ALA A 65 -2.36 -1.19 -1.21
C ALA A 65 -3.66 -1.99 -1.21
N LEU A 66 -3.57 -3.27 -0.82
CA LEU A 66 -4.74 -4.13 -0.66
C LEU A 66 -5.24 -4.08 0.78
N LEU A 67 -6.38 -3.45 0.98
CA LEU A 67 -6.97 -3.20 2.29
C LEU A 67 -8.06 -4.22 2.63
N GLN A 68 -8.20 -4.49 3.92
CA GLN A 68 -9.31 -5.22 4.52
C GLN A 68 -9.92 -4.40 5.67
N PHE A 69 -11.25 -4.42 5.76
CA PHE A 69 -11.99 -3.69 6.80
C PHE A 69 -13.25 -4.44 7.23
N ASP A 70 -13.90 -3.99 8.32
CA ASP A 70 -15.23 -4.47 8.72
C ASP A 70 -16.31 -3.63 8.03
N SER A 71 -17.00 -4.23 7.04
CA SER A 71 -18.07 -3.58 6.29
C SER A 71 -19.31 -3.23 7.12
N GLY A 72 -19.46 -3.81 8.31
CA GLY A 72 -20.50 -3.45 9.28
C GLY A 72 -20.16 -2.23 10.12
N LYS A 73 -18.92 -1.72 10.04
CA LYS A 73 -18.43 -0.57 10.81
C LYS A 73 -18.04 0.61 9.91
N ILE A 74 -17.37 0.34 8.79
CA ILE A 74 -17.00 1.36 7.81
C ILE A 74 -17.30 0.91 6.37
N SER A 75 -17.46 1.89 5.49
CA SER A 75 -17.54 1.70 4.04
C SER A 75 -16.62 2.68 3.34
N ILE A 76 -15.74 2.17 2.47
CA ILE A 76 -14.88 3.02 1.63
C ILE A 76 -15.74 3.53 0.46
N LEU A 77 -15.87 4.85 0.34
CA LEU A 77 -16.66 5.48 -0.71
C LEU A 77 -15.85 5.66 -1.99
N SER A 78 -14.59 6.10 -1.83
CA SER A 78 -13.67 6.35 -2.93
C SER A 78 -12.23 6.42 -2.43
N ALA A 79 -11.27 6.35 -3.35
CA ALA A 79 -9.88 6.60 -3.08
C ALA A 79 -9.31 7.49 -4.20
N GLN A 80 -8.74 8.62 -3.81
CA GLN A 80 -8.07 9.57 -4.72
C GLN A 80 -6.56 9.35 -4.65
N SER A 81 -5.92 9.23 -5.81
CA SER A 81 -4.47 9.14 -5.88
C SER A 81 -3.84 10.49 -5.52
N GLU A 82 -2.74 10.44 -4.77
CA GLU A 82 -1.92 11.62 -4.44
C GLU A 82 -0.76 11.81 -5.42
N ASN A 83 -0.80 11.08 -6.56
CA ASN A 83 0.17 11.18 -7.66
C ASN A 83 1.62 10.88 -7.25
N PHE A 84 1.81 9.94 -6.31
CA PHE A 84 3.15 9.39 -6.04
C PHE A 84 3.73 8.76 -7.31
N PHE A 85 2.94 7.90 -7.96
CA PHE A 85 3.16 7.41 -9.32
C PHE A 85 2.21 8.08 -10.33
N THR A 86 2.57 8.05 -11.61
CA THR A 86 1.85 8.72 -12.70
C THR A 86 0.47 8.12 -12.98
N PHE A 87 0.34 6.80 -13.02
CA PHE A 87 -0.93 6.12 -13.33
C PHE A 87 -1.53 5.51 -12.07
N ALA A 88 -2.85 5.52 -11.96
CA ALA A 88 -3.53 5.12 -10.75
C ALA A 88 -4.91 4.52 -11.04
N PHE A 89 -5.29 3.50 -10.28
CA PHE A 89 -6.67 3.01 -10.19
C PHE A 89 -7.03 2.68 -8.73
N SER A 90 -8.32 2.64 -8.44
CA SER A 90 -8.82 2.15 -7.16
C SER A 90 -10.18 1.48 -7.34
N THR A 91 -10.41 0.38 -6.61
CA THR A 91 -11.64 -0.40 -6.76
C THR A 91 -11.89 -1.34 -5.59
N PHE A 92 -13.15 -1.76 -5.45
CA PHE A 92 -13.49 -2.93 -4.65
C PHE A 92 -13.04 -4.21 -5.33
N ILE A 93 -12.52 -5.16 -4.55
CA ILE A 93 -12.22 -6.50 -5.07
C ILE A 93 -13.54 -7.22 -5.33
N SER A 94 -13.74 -7.65 -6.58
CA SER A 94 -14.96 -8.37 -6.99
C SER A 94 -15.24 -9.58 -6.10
N GLY A 95 -16.50 -9.76 -5.73
CA GLY A 95 -16.92 -10.82 -4.82
C GLY A 95 -16.61 -10.59 -3.34
N SER A 96 -16.06 -9.43 -2.97
CA SER A 96 -15.83 -9.01 -1.59
C SER A 96 -16.39 -7.61 -1.34
N ASN A 97 -17.09 -7.43 -0.22
CA ASN A 97 -17.54 -6.12 0.26
C ASN A 97 -16.63 -5.54 1.35
N ASN A 98 -15.52 -6.23 1.65
CA ASN A 98 -14.66 -5.95 2.79
C ASN A 98 -13.18 -5.83 2.38
N LYS A 99 -12.90 -5.80 1.07
CA LYS A 99 -11.57 -5.61 0.48
C LYS A 99 -11.58 -4.50 -0.56
N TYR A 100 -10.55 -3.68 -0.54
CA TYR A 100 -10.41 -2.54 -1.44
C TYR A 100 -8.96 -2.43 -1.90
N LEU A 101 -8.75 -2.20 -3.20
CA LEU A 101 -7.42 -2.05 -3.80
C LEU A 101 -7.23 -0.60 -4.23
N ALA A 102 -6.11 -0.01 -3.84
CA ALA A 102 -5.59 1.23 -4.39
C ALA A 102 -4.21 0.93 -4.99
N SER A 103 -4.06 1.10 -6.30
CA SER A 103 -2.87 0.68 -7.05
C SER A 103 -2.43 1.80 -7.98
N SER A 104 -1.14 2.12 -7.95
CA SER A 104 -0.56 3.10 -8.88
C SER A 104 0.83 2.67 -9.35
N TRP A 105 1.19 3.07 -10.57
CA TRP A 105 2.39 2.61 -11.27
C TRP A 105 2.93 3.64 -12.26
N GLU A 106 4.16 3.42 -12.69
CA GLU A 106 4.81 4.10 -13.80
C GLU A 106 4.79 3.22 -15.05
N GLU A 107 4.79 3.85 -16.22
CA GLU A 107 4.85 3.14 -17.51
C GLU A 107 6.19 2.41 -17.73
N SER A 108 7.26 2.84 -17.04
CA SER A 108 8.62 2.38 -17.28
C SER A 108 9.53 2.59 -16.07
N ILE A 109 10.54 1.73 -15.95
CA ILE A 109 11.63 1.85 -14.96
C ILE A 109 12.40 3.18 -15.09
N ALA A 110 12.35 3.85 -16.24
CA ALA A 110 12.99 5.15 -16.45
C ALA A 110 12.33 6.30 -15.66
N HIS A 111 11.11 6.07 -15.17
CA HIS A 111 10.33 7.03 -14.37
C HIS A 111 10.13 6.57 -12.93
N ALA A 112 10.91 5.59 -12.48
CA ALA A 112 10.83 5.05 -11.14
C ALA A 112 10.86 6.16 -10.07
N LYS A 113 10.08 5.95 -9.02
CA LYS A 113 9.90 6.90 -7.92
C LYS A 113 10.54 6.35 -6.67
N SER A 114 11.03 7.25 -5.83
CA SER A 114 11.45 6.90 -4.50
C SER A 114 11.08 8.02 -3.53
N SER A 115 11.03 7.65 -2.27
CA SER A 115 10.89 8.53 -1.13
C SER A 115 11.59 7.91 0.07
N SER A 116 12.23 8.77 0.86
CA SER A 116 12.89 8.45 2.14
C SER A 116 12.08 8.88 3.35
N SER A 117 10.84 9.34 3.14
CA SER A 117 9.90 9.75 4.18
C SER A 117 8.48 9.29 3.85
N GLU A 118 7.60 9.25 4.86
CA GLU A 118 6.16 9.07 4.64
C GLU A 118 5.65 10.08 3.60
N THR A 119 5.18 9.57 2.47
CA THR A 119 4.66 10.40 1.39
C THR A 119 3.22 9.97 1.09
N PRO A 120 2.27 10.91 0.91
CA PRO A 120 0.91 10.55 0.55
C PRO A 120 0.89 9.72 -0.73
N PHE A 121 0.19 8.59 -0.67
CA PHE A 121 -0.01 7.65 -1.77
C PHE A 121 -1.44 7.76 -2.30
N TYR A 122 -2.41 7.64 -1.39
CA TYR A 122 -3.84 7.82 -1.65
C TYR A 122 -4.53 8.47 -0.46
N THR A 123 -5.63 9.17 -0.72
CA THR A 123 -6.61 9.57 0.29
C THR A 123 -7.92 8.84 0.08
N LEU A 124 -8.32 8.05 1.06
CA LEU A 124 -9.60 7.33 1.11
C LEU A 124 -10.67 8.23 1.70
N SER A 125 -11.84 8.31 1.06
CA SER A 125 -13.06 8.82 1.68
C SER A 125 -13.82 7.65 2.31
N VAL A 126 -13.99 7.68 3.63
CA VAL A 126 -14.54 6.57 4.41
C VAL A 126 -15.78 7.04 5.17
N LYS A 127 -16.86 6.26 5.08
CA LYS A 127 -18.08 6.47 5.86
C LYS A 127 -18.13 5.53 7.05
N ALA A 128 -18.37 6.05 8.24
CA ALA A 128 -18.72 5.25 9.40
C ALA A 128 -20.18 4.78 9.28
N VAL A 129 -20.42 3.46 9.30
CA VAL A 129 -21.76 2.86 9.15
C VAL A 129 -22.26 2.15 10.41
N GLY A 130 -21.37 1.83 11.36
CA GLY A 130 -21.73 1.19 12.62
C GLY A 130 -20.78 1.58 13.75
N SER A 131 -21.30 1.68 14.98
CA SER A 131 -20.52 2.11 16.15
C SER A 131 -19.66 0.99 16.73
N GLY A 132 -18.63 1.36 17.50
CA GLY A 132 -17.70 0.45 18.18
C GLY A 132 -16.29 0.50 17.60
N GLN A 133 -15.43 -0.39 18.10
CA GLN A 133 -14.06 -0.54 17.63
C GLN A 133 -14.02 -1.26 16.28
N THR A 134 -13.16 -0.81 15.38
CA THR A 134 -12.84 -1.48 14.12
C THR A 134 -11.39 -1.21 13.70
N GLN A 135 -10.93 -1.88 12.66
CA GLN A 135 -9.62 -1.68 12.08
C GLN A 135 -9.71 -1.62 10.55
N LEU A 136 -8.87 -0.77 9.96
CA LEU A 136 -8.50 -0.83 8.55
C LEU A 136 -7.09 -1.39 8.46
N THR A 137 -6.91 -2.49 7.74
CA THR A 137 -5.67 -3.28 7.75
C THR A 137 -5.18 -3.54 6.33
N PHE A 138 -3.87 -3.58 6.11
CA PHE A 138 -3.31 -4.11 4.88
C PHE A 138 -3.32 -5.63 4.89
N ILE A 139 -3.74 -6.24 3.79
CA ILE A 139 -3.44 -7.65 3.52
C ILE A 139 -1.99 -7.67 3.02
N CYS A 140 -1.07 -8.22 3.82
CA CYS A 140 0.37 -8.23 3.54
C CYS A 140 0.99 -9.49 4.16
N GLN A 141 1.60 -10.32 3.33
CA GLN A 141 2.32 -11.53 3.67
C GLN A 141 3.67 -11.52 2.95
N SER A 142 4.76 -11.67 3.70
CA SER A 142 6.11 -11.67 3.13
C SER A 142 6.26 -12.69 2.00
N GLY A 143 6.69 -12.22 0.82
CA GLY A 143 6.94 -13.03 -0.37
C GLY A 143 5.70 -13.40 -1.18
N SER A 144 4.54 -12.82 -0.87
CA SER A 144 3.36 -12.86 -1.73
C SER A 144 3.40 -11.69 -2.71
N GLU A 145 2.88 -11.91 -3.93
CA GLU A 145 2.71 -10.85 -4.94
C GLU A 145 1.21 -10.51 -5.15
N ALA A 146 0.31 -11.22 -4.48
CA ALA A 146 -1.14 -11.13 -4.67
C ALA A 146 -1.85 -10.32 -3.57
N ASP A 147 -1.12 -9.42 -2.92
CA ASP A 147 -1.52 -8.63 -1.75
C ASP A 147 -0.87 -7.24 -1.79
N THR A 148 -0.72 -6.57 -0.64
CA THR A 148 -0.06 -5.26 -0.60
C THR A 148 1.41 -5.43 -0.97
N ASN A 149 1.90 -4.67 -1.94
CA ASN A 149 3.26 -4.79 -2.46
C ASN A 149 3.85 -3.43 -2.84
N ILE A 150 5.17 -3.37 -2.92
CA ILE A 150 5.90 -2.27 -3.58
C ILE A 150 6.93 -2.95 -4.49
N ASN A 151 6.79 -2.83 -5.81
CA ASN A 151 7.76 -3.45 -6.72
C ASN A 151 8.94 -2.53 -7.01
N ARG A 152 10.14 -3.01 -6.68
CA ARG A 152 11.42 -2.33 -6.97
C ARG A 152 11.66 -2.25 -8.48
N SER A 153 12.17 -1.12 -8.95
CA SER A 153 12.39 -0.86 -10.37
C SER A 153 13.38 -1.82 -11.04
N ALA A 154 14.42 -2.22 -10.32
CA ALA A 154 15.54 -2.98 -10.88
C ALA A 154 15.17 -4.40 -11.32
N ASP A 155 14.23 -5.05 -10.63
CA ASP A 155 13.92 -6.47 -10.80
C ASP A 155 12.44 -6.81 -10.54
N SER A 156 11.59 -5.82 -10.33
CA SER A 156 10.17 -5.98 -9.98
C SER A 156 9.92 -6.79 -8.70
N ALA A 157 10.95 -7.04 -7.88
CA ALA A 157 10.77 -7.75 -6.63
C ALA A 157 9.85 -6.95 -5.71
N ASP A 158 8.91 -7.63 -5.05
CA ASP A 158 8.18 -7.05 -3.93
C ASP A 158 9.15 -6.80 -2.77
N VAL A 159 9.21 -5.55 -2.34
CA VAL A 159 10.11 -5.09 -1.27
C VAL A 159 9.36 -4.62 -0.03
N VAL A 160 8.04 -4.79 0.01
CA VAL A 160 7.26 -4.42 1.19
C VAL A 160 7.66 -5.29 2.39
N ASN A 161 7.80 -4.66 3.55
CA ASN A 161 8.12 -5.34 4.80
C ASN A 161 6.85 -5.60 5.61
N CYS A 162 6.28 -6.78 5.43
CA CYS A 162 5.15 -7.25 6.24
C CYS A 162 5.59 -7.74 7.64
N PRO A 163 4.71 -7.71 8.66
CA PRO A 163 3.34 -7.20 8.63
C PRO A 163 3.29 -5.67 8.76
N LEU A 164 2.31 -5.06 8.09
CA LEU A 164 2.05 -3.63 8.18
C LEU A 164 1.13 -3.30 9.35
N GLN A 165 1.24 -2.08 9.87
CA GLN A 165 0.45 -1.65 11.02
C GLN A 165 -1.00 -1.33 10.62
N PRO A 166 -2.01 -1.84 11.35
CA PRO A 166 -3.41 -1.49 11.11
C PRO A 166 -3.74 -0.11 11.69
N LEU A 167 -4.70 0.58 11.07
CA LEU A 167 -5.33 1.77 11.65
C LEU A 167 -6.51 1.36 12.52
N ASN A 168 -6.37 1.57 13.83
CA ASN A 168 -7.44 1.34 14.81
C ASN A 168 -8.39 2.53 14.85
N LEU A 169 -9.69 2.26 14.74
CA LEU A 169 -10.74 3.27 14.75
C LEU A 169 -11.73 3.00 15.89
N ASN A 170 -12.16 4.05 16.56
CA ASN A 170 -13.26 4.03 17.53
C ASN A 170 -14.41 4.87 16.98
N ILE A 171 -15.54 4.24 16.69
CA ILE A 171 -16.71 4.91 16.12
C ILE A 171 -17.77 5.09 17.21
N GLY A 172 -18.03 6.34 17.58
CA GLY A 172 -19.11 6.73 18.48
C GLY A 172 -20.49 6.40 17.91
N SER A 173 -21.49 6.26 18.78
CA SER A 173 -22.89 6.22 18.36
C SER A 173 -23.27 7.53 17.67
N THR A 174 -24.30 7.51 16.82
CA THR A 174 -24.92 8.76 16.32
C THR A 174 -25.16 9.70 17.49
N SER A 175 -24.58 10.90 17.46
CA SER A 175 -24.89 11.94 18.44
C SER A 175 -26.39 12.19 18.38
N GLY A 176 -27.10 11.69 19.39
CA GLY A 176 -28.54 11.79 19.53
C GLY A 176 -29.03 13.20 19.86
N ASN A 177 -28.34 14.25 19.42
CA ASN A 177 -28.89 15.59 19.42
C ASN A 177 -29.81 15.78 18.21
N GLY A 178 -30.79 14.87 18.06
CA GLY A 178 -32.09 15.32 17.60
C GLY A 178 -32.61 16.33 18.64
N PRO A 179 -33.40 17.34 18.26
CA PRO A 179 -33.96 18.26 19.24
C PRO A 179 -34.67 17.45 20.31
N THR A 180 -34.14 17.48 21.54
CA THR A 180 -34.87 17.06 22.73
C THR A 180 -36.04 18.02 22.82
N ILE A 181 -37.15 17.64 22.20
CA ILE A 181 -38.46 18.15 22.56
C ILE A 181 -38.70 17.71 24.00
N THR A 182 -38.24 18.54 24.93
CA THR A 182 -38.72 18.52 26.30
C THR A 182 -40.25 18.55 26.20
N PRO A 183 -40.96 17.51 26.67
CA PRO A 183 -42.42 17.55 26.71
C PRO A 183 -42.84 18.85 27.42
N PRO A 184 -43.78 19.64 26.90
CA PRO A 184 -44.26 20.81 27.61
C PRO A 184 -44.80 20.36 28.97
N ASP A 185 -44.09 20.77 30.02
CA ASP A 185 -44.51 20.58 31.40
C ASP A 185 -45.79 21.38 31.63
N THR A 186 -46.92 20.69 31.71
CA THR A 186 -48.22 21.29 32.01
C THR A 186 -48.31 21.52 33.52
N ASN A 187 -47.63 22.55 34.01
CA ASN A 187 -47.85 23.07 35.37
C ASN A 187 -48.26 24.55 35.31
N PRO A 188 -49.51 24.90 35.61
CA PRO A 188 -49.99 26.29 35.56
C PRO A 188 -49.95 26.94 36.94
N THR A 189 -48.92 27.74 37.23
CA THR A 189 -48.92 28.74 38.32
C THR A 189 -47.84 29.79 38.00
N ASP A 190 -48.20 30.89 37.37
CA ASP A 190 -48.57 32.20 37.96
C ASP A 190 -47.38 33.11 38.33
N SER A 191 -47.53 34.38 37.90
CA SER A 191 -46.86 35.61 38.31
C SER A 191 -45.42 35.92 37.86
N GLY A 192 -45.36 36.60 36.71
CA GLY A 192 -44.79 37.96 36.62
C GLY A 192 -43.28 38.14 36.80
N TYR A 193 -42.55 38.19 35.68
CA TYR A 193 -41.36 39.04 35.54
C TYR A 193 -41.19 39.45 34.06
N LEU A 194 -41.24 40.76 33.80
CA LEU A 194 -40.89 41.35 32.51
C LEU A 194 -39.37 41.30 32.35
N SER A 195 -38.87 40.38 31.51
CA SER A 195 -37.49 40.36 31.05
C SER A 195 -37.44 40.91 29.62
N PRO A 196 -36.59 41.89 29.30
CA PRO A 196 -36.53 42.47 27.97
C PRO A 196 -35.95 41.47 26.96
N THR A 197 -36.77 41.07 26.00
CA THR A 197 -36.37 40.32 24.81
C THR A 197 -35.39 41.17 23.99
N PRO A 198 -34.19 40.70 23.65
CA PRO A 198 -33.41 41.31 22.59
C PRO A 198 -34.12 41.06 21.27
N ASP A 199 -34.55 42.13 20.62
CA ASP A 199 -35.05 42.15 19.25
C ASP A 199 -33.89 41.82 18.29
N TYR A 200 -33.71 40.52 18.00
CA TYR A 200 -32.83 40.08 16.93
C TYR A 200 -33.53 40.33 15.60
N GLY A 201 -33.23 41.49 15.03
CA GLY A 201 -33.64 41.87 13.69
C GLY A 201 -33.41 40.75 12.69
N GLN A 202 -34.47 40.45 11.94
CA GLN A 202 -34.54 39.55 10.81
C GLN A 202 -33.38 39.82 9.83
N TYR A 203 -32.32 39.01 9.88
CA TYR A 203 -31.32 38.99 8.83
C TYR A 203 -31.89 38.17 7.67
N PRO A 204 -31.98 38.71 6.44
CA PRO A 204 -32.57 37.99 5.32
C PRO A 204 -31.79 36.70 5.07
N THR A 205 -32.50 35.57 5.04
CA THR A 205 -31.97 34.27 4.67
C THR A 205 -31.30 34.38 3.30
N PRO A 206 -29.99 34.12 3.15
CA PRO A 206 -29.34 34.16 1.85
C PRO A 206 -30.00 33.11 0.95
N THR A 207 -30.66 33.58 -0.11
CA THR A 207 -31.23 32.72 -1.14
C THR A 207 -30.07 32.32 -2.04
N PHE A 208 -29.60 31.08 -1.93
CA PHE A 208 -28.61 30.54 -2.84
C PHE A 208 -29.26 30.29 -4.20
N THR A 209 -28.94 31.12 -5.19
CA THR A 209 -29.30 30.87 -6.58
C THR A 209 -28.56 29.61 -7.04
N PRO A 210 -29.25 28.58 -7.54
CA PRO A 210 -28.58 27.37 -8.03
C PRO A 210 -27.64 27.75 -9.18
N SER A 211 -26.39 27.31 -9.07
CA SER A 211 -25.40 27.41 -10.15
C SER A 211 -25.91 26.65 -11.38
N PRO A 212 -25.74 27.17 -12.61
CA PRO A 212 -26.20 26.48 -13.81
C PRO A 212 -25.57 25.09 -13.90
N THR A 213 -26.41 24.09 -14.12
CA THR A 213 -25.99 22.72 -14.42
C THR A 213 -25.12 22.75 -15.68
N PRO A 214 -23.89 22.20 -15.67
CA PRO A 214 -23.07 22.14 -16.87
C PRO A 214 -23.78 21.35 -17.96
N GLU A 215 -23.76 21.89 -19.18
CA GLU A 215 -24.30 21.24 -20.37
C GLU A 215 -23.47 19.98 -20.68
N PRO A 216 -24.10 18.83 -20.97
CA PRO A 216 -23.38 17.60 -21.26
C PRO A 216 -22.48 17.81 -22.49
N THR A 217 -21.18 17.59 -22.29
CA THR A 217 -20.21 17.61 -23.38
C THR A 217 -20.44 16.36 -24.25
N GLU A 218 -20.61 16.55 -25.56
CA GLU A 218 -20.76 15.43 -26.48
C GLU A 218 -19.54 14.51 -26.40
N THR A 219 -19.79 13.22 -26.20
CA THR A 219 -18.74 12.20 -26.19
C THR A 219 -18.25 11.99 -27.62
N PRO A 220 -16.93 12.08 -27.89
CA PRO A 220 -16.41 11.85 -29.22
C PRO A 220 -16.76 10.43 -29.69
N THR A 221 -17.28 10.33 -30.91
CA THR A 221 -17.57 9.04 -31.55
C THR A 221 -16.23 8.32 -31.81
N PRO A 222 -16.09 7.04 -31.41
CA PRO A 222 -14.85 6.29 -31.63
C PRO A 222 -14.56 6.20 -33.14
N THR A 223 -13.32 6.52 -33.49
CA THR A 223 -12.80 6.33 -34.86
C THR A 223 -12.55 4.83 -35.07
N PRO A 224 -13.03 4.23 -36.17
CA PRO A 224 -12.82 2.80 -36.44
C PRO A 224 -11.32 2.49 -36.56
N GLU A 225 -10.89 1.48 -35.82
CA GLU A 225 -9.50 1.01 -35.81
C GLU A 225 -9.22 0.18 -37.08
N PRO A 226 -8.04 0.31 -37.69
CA PRO A 226 -7.67 -0.50 -38.85
C PRO A 226 -7.59 -1.99 -38.51
N PRO A 227 -7.87 -2.89 -39.47
CA PRO A 227 -7.84 -4.33 -39.23
C PRO A 227 -6.43 -4.77 -38.83
N THR A 228 -6.33 -5.45 -37.69
CA THR A 228 -5.09 -6.09 -37.23
C THR A 228 -4.71 -7.23 -38.18
N GLU A 229 -3.51 -7.19 -38.73
CA GLU A 229 -3.00 -8.29 -39.55
C GLU A 229 -2.82 -9.54 -38.70
N THR A 230 -3.40 -10.65 -39.16
CA THR A 230 -3.25 -11.96 -38.52
C THR A 230 -1.84 -12.48 -38.77
N PRO A 231 -1.06 -12.83 -37.73
CA PRO A 231 0.28 -13.35 -37.93
C PRO A 231 0.24 -14.64 -38.76
N THR A 232 1.09 -14.70 -39.78
CA THR A 232 1.29 -15.90 -40.59
C THR A 232 1.95 -16.97 -39.71
N PRO A 233 1.41 -18.19 -39.63
CA PRO A 233 2.02 -19.26 -38.84
C PRO A 233 3.41 -19.59 -39.38
N THR A 234 4.41 -19.52 -38.50
CA THR A 234 5.77 -19.99 -38.78
C THR A 234 5.75 -21.50 -38.87
N ASP A 235 6.05 -22.04 -40.05
CA ASP A 235 6.14 -23.47 -40.30
C ASP A 235 7.31 -24.06 -39.51
N LEU A 236 7.01 -25.02 -38.63
CA LEU A 236 7.92 -25.55 -37.60
C LEU A 236 8.44 -26.94 -37.99
N SER A 237 8.76 -27.12 -39.27
CA SER A 237 9.06 -28.43 -39.86
C SER A 237 10.55 -28.84 -39.86
N ASP A 238 11.42 -28.17 -39.09
CA ASP A 238 12.88 -28.42 -39.14
C ASP A 238 13.55 -28.78 -37.79
N LEU A 239 12.79 -29.25 -36.81
CA LEU A 239 13.36 -29.85 -35.60
C LEU A 239 13.32 -31.38 -35.67
N SER A 240 14.46 -31.92 -36.09
CA SER A 240 14.78 -33.34 -36.04
C SER A 240 14.77 -33.83 -34.59
N ALA A 241 14.03 -34.92 -34.39
CA ALA A 241 13.88 -35.61 -33.12
C ALA A 241 15.03 -36.59 -32.91
N ASP A 242 15.93 -36.29 -31.99
CA ASP A 242 16.85 -37.25 -31.37
C ASP A 242 17.24 -36.73 -29.96
N GLU A 243 16.37 -36.96 -28.96
CA GLU A 243 16.73 -37.44 -27.61
C GLU A 243 15.47 -37.49 -26.72
N GLU A 244 15.08 -38.72 -26.37
CA GLU A 244 14.03 -39.02 -25.40
C GLU A 244 14.57 -38.82 -23.98
N SER A 245 14.43 -37.60 -23.46
CA SER A 245 14.59 -37.31 -22.03
C SER A 245 13.21 -37.21 -21.40
N THR A 246 12.85 -38.19 -20.57
CA THR A 246 11.63 -38.18 -19.77
C THR A 246 11.72 -37.12 -18.67
N ILE A 247 11.34 -35.90 -18.99
CA ILE A 247 11.12 -34.82 -18.01
C ILE A 247 9.72 -35.01 -17.41
N SER A 248 9.68 -35.39 -16.13
CA SER A 248 8.46 -35.42 -15.33
C SER A 248 7.94 -33.99 -15.13
N ALA A 249 6.62 -33.79 -15.20
CA ALA A 249 5.96 -32.49 -15.12
C ALA A 249 6.09 -31.77 -13.75
N GLU A 250 6.86 -32.33 -12.82
CA GLU A 250 7.14 -31.76 -11.49
C GLU A 250 8.44 -30.94 -11.44
N ASP A 251 9.28 -30.98 -12.49
CA ASP A 251 10.58 -30.27 -12.56
C ASP A 251 10.59 -29.01 -13.44
N LEU A 252 9.42 -28.45 -13.79
CA LEU A 252 9.39 -27.16 -14.49
C LEU A 252 9.93 -26.07 -13.54
N PRO A 253 11.03 -25.37 -13.88
CA PRO A 253 11.50 -24.27 -13.06
C PRO A 253 10.41 -23.20 -13.01
N ARG A 254 9.94 -22.92 -11.80
CA ARG A 254 9.08 -21.77 -11.52
C ARG A 254 9.78 -20.52 -12.06
N ALA A 255 9.23 -19.92 -13.11
CA ALA A 255 9.74 -18.69 -13.69
C ALA A 255 9.85 -17.63 -12.57
N GLY A 256 11.03 -17.06 -12.39
CA GLY A 256 11.29 -15.99 -11.42
C GLY A 256 12.16 -16.33 -10.21
N VAL A 257 12.54 -17.59 -9.97
CA VAL A 257 13.47 -17.91 -8.86
C VAL A 257 14.92 -17.81 -9.34
N PHE A 258 15.52 -16.61 -9.21
CA PHE A 258 16.98 -16.50 -9.14
C PHE A 258 17.45 -17.08 -7.81
N GLY A 259 17.67 -18.39 -7.77
CA GLY A 259 18.37 -19.05 -6.67
C GLY A 259 19.80 -18.56 -6.64
N LEU A 260 20.10 -17.55 -5.81
CA LEU A 260 21.46 -17.19 -5.42
C LEU A 260 22.09 -18.42 -4.75
N THR A 261 22.83 -19.20 -5.52
CA THR A 261 23.61 -20.35 -5.05
C THR A 261 24.83 -19.81 -4.29
N LEU A 262 24.61 -19.33 -3.06
CA LEU A 262 25.64 -18.88 -2.12
C LEU A 262 26.10 -20.02 -1.18
N GLY A 263 26.06 -21.27 -1.65
CA GLY A 263 26.24 -22.45 -0.78
C GLY A 263 27.56 -23.21 -0.90
N VAL A 264 28.52 -22.86 -1.78
CA VAL A 264 29.69 -23.76 -2.05
C VAL A 264 31.07 -23.08 -2.05
N LEU A 265 31.19 -21.80 -1.65
CA LEU A 265 32.51 -21.13 -1.62
C LEU A 265 33.16 -21.00 -0.22
N SER A 266 32.53 -21.46 0.86
CA SER A 266 33.11 -21.32 2.21
C SER A 266 33.88 -22.55 2.73
N LEU A 267 33.71 -23.74 2.16
CA LEU A 267 34.52 -24.92 2.57
C LEU A 267 35.89 -24.99 1.89
N GLY A 268 36.03 -24.43 0.68
CA GLY A 268 37.28 -24.47 -0.07
C GLY A 268 38.41 -23.71 0.62
N THR A 269 38.13 -22.54 1.19
CA THR A 269 39.16 -21.71 1.84
C THR A 269 39.61 -22.24 3.20
N ILE A 270 38.73 -22.92 3.95
CA ILE A 270 39.08 -23.55 5.23
C ILE A 270 40.03 -24.74 5.02
N LEU A 271 39.83 -25.56 3.98
CA LEU A 271 40.73 -26.68 3.67
C LEU A 271 42.10 -26.22 3.16
N THR A 272 42.18 -25.13 2.39
CA THR A 272 43.48 -24.58 1.95
C THR A 272 44.28 -23.99 3.11
N ALA A 273 43.61 -23.36 4.09
CA ALA A 273 44.27 -22.85 5.29
C ALA A 273 44.83 -23.97 6.18
N ILE A 274 44.11 -25.11 6.30
CA ILE A 274 44.60 -26.28 7.02
C ILE A 274 45.75 -26.97 6.27
N GLY A 275 45.70 -27.04 4.94
CA GLY A 275 46.76 -27.63 4.11
C GLY A 275 48.11 -26.90 4.22
N VAL A 276 48.10 -25.57 4.32
CA VAL A 276 49.33 -24.77 4.50
C VAL A 276 49.88 -24.89 5.93
N LEU A 277 49.02 -25.11 6.93
CA LEU A 277 49.44 -25.32 8.32
C LEU A 277 50.15 -26.66 8.55
N PHE A 278 49.92 -27.66 7.69
CA PHE A 278 50.62 -28.96 7.74
C PHE A 278 51.90 -29.01 6.88
N MET A 279 52.19 -27.98 6.09
CA MET A 279 53.40 -27.91 5.24
C MET A 279 54.49 -26.95 5.77
N LEU A 280 54.27 -26.29 6.91
CA LEU A 280 55.25 -25.42 7.59
C LEU A 280 55.62 -25.98 8.97
#